data_AF-A0A1H9SRP2-F1
#
_entry.id   AF-A0A1H9SRP2-F1
#
_cell.length_a   1.000
_cell.length_b   1.000
_cell.length_c   1.000
_cell.angle_alpha   90.00
_cell.angle_beta   90.00
_cell.angle_gamma   90.00
#
_symmetry.space_group_name_H-M   'P 1'
#
loop_
_entity.id
_entity.type
_entity.pdbx_description
1 polymer ?
#
loop_
_entity_poly.entity_id
_entity_poly.type
_entity_poly.pdbx_seq_one_letter_code
_entity_poly.pdbx_strand_id
1 'polypeptide(L)'
;MRILYFMIATVLTLLALVANWFNGPGWVTWAALIPAGFFLILGFMKTAEEKKPKEFELSEQQKDTLRELKAEGNESGAIRQVLMWDRYASNEDAQRIVRELD
;
A
#
# COMPACT_ATOMS: atom_id res chain seq x y z
N MET A 1 -0.90 12.98 -10.00
CA MET A 1 0.51 13.12 -10.46
C MET A 1 1.27 11.79 -10.53
N ARG A 2 0.90 10.75 -9.76
CA ARG A 2 1.53 9.43 -9.77
C ARG A 2 1.75 8.82 -11.17
N ILE A 3 0.72 8.83 -12.02
CA ILE A 3 0.75 8.19 -13.36
C ILE A 3 1.84 8.81 -14.25
N LEU A 4 2.11 10.11 -14.09
CA LEU A 4 3.13 10.81 -14.87
C LEU A 4 4.54 10.25 -14.60
N TYR A 5 4.87 9.97 -13.33
CA TYR A 5 6.18 9.41 -12.97
C TYR A 5 6.38 8.01 -13.54
N PHE A 6 5.35 7.17 -13.49
CA PHE A 6 5.41 5.84 -14.11
C PHE A 6 5.51 5.91 -15.63
N MET A 7 4.79 6.82 -16.29
CA MET A 7 4.93 7.02 -17.74
C MET A 7 6.34 7.44 -18.14
N ILE A 8 6.95 8.40 -17.43
CA ILE A 8 8.33 8.84 -17.70
C ILE A 8 9.32 7.68 -17.49
N ALA A 9 9.17 6.93 -16.40
CA ALA A 9 10.00 5.75 -16.14
C ALA A 9 9.88 4.73 -17.27
N THR A 10 8.65 4.38 -17.70
CA THR A 10 8.42 3.46 -18.80
C THR A 10 9.06 3.93 -20.11
N VAL A 11 8.89 5.21 -20.48
CA VAL A 11 9.47 5.76 -21.71
C VAL A 11 11.00 5.70 -21.66
N LEU A 12 11.63 6.08 -20.54
CA LEU A 12 13.08 6.02 -20.38
C LEU A 12 13.62 4.57 -20.43
N THR A 13 12.91 3.62 -19.82
CA THR A 13 13.26 2.20 -19.90
C THR A 13 13.15 1.67 -21.33
N LEU A 14 12.11 2.06 -22.08
CA LEU A 14 11.97 1.68 -23.49
C LEU A 14 13.09 2.28 -24.35
N LEU A 15 13.47 3.54 -24.11
CA LEU A 15 14.60 4.16 -24.81
C LEU A 15 15.93 3.45 -24.50
N ALA A 16 16.16 3.05 -23.26
CA ALA A 16 17.32 2.26 -22.87
C ALA A 16 17.36 0.91 -23.60
N LEU A 17 16.20 0.23 -23.70
CA LEU A 17 16.07 -1.04 -24.39
C LEU A 17 16.39 -0.91 -25.88
N VAL A 18 15.82 0.11 -26.54
CA VAL A 18 16.07 0.40 -27.96
C VAL A 18 17.54 0.73 -28.19
N ALA A 19 18.13 1.60 -27.37
CA ALA A 19 19.54 1.96 -27.48
C ALA A 19 20.46 0.74 -27.34
N ASN A 20 20.16 -0.16 -26.40
CA ASN A 20 20.91 -1.40 -26.24
C ASN A 20 20.70 -2.38 -27.41
N TRP A 21 19.48 -2.48 -27.93
CA TRP A 21 19.14 -3.39 -29.04
C TRP A 21 19.87 -3.03 -30.35
N PHE A 22 20.08 -1.73 -30.60
CA PHE A 22 20.83 -1.24 -31.75
C PHE A 22 22.35 -1.14 -31.50
N ASN A 23 22.87 -1.79 -30.46
CA ASN A 23 24.30 -1.73 -30.08
C ASN A 23 24.80 -0.29 -29.90
N GLY A 24 23.95 0.58 -29.37
CA GLY A 24 24.31 1.94 -29.01
C GLY A 24 25.41 1.96 -27.94
N PRO A 25 26.09 3.10 -27.75
CA PRO A 25 27.14 3.22 -26.76
C PRO A 25 26.63 2.85 -25.37
N GLY A 26 27.32 1.94 -24.67
CA GLY A 26 26.83 1.39 -23.40
C GLY A 26 26.51 2.43 -22.33
N TRP A 27 27.13 3.61 -22.37
CA TRP A 27 26.84 4.72 -21.46
C TRP A 27 25.44 5.32 -21.66
N VAL A 28 24.85 5.22 -22.87
CA VAL A 28 23.50 5.72 -23.17
C VAL A 28 22.44 4.90 -22.42
N THR A 29 22.63 3.58 -22.34
CA THR A 29 21.74 2.68 -21.58
C THR A 29 21.74 3.06 -20.09
N TRP A 30 22.91 3.30 -19.51
CA TRP A 30 23.03 3.73 -18.11
C TRP A 30 22.44 5.13 -17.88
N ALA A 31 22.68 6.07 -18.79
CA ALA A 31 22.15 7.43 -18.72
C ALA A 31 20.60 7.47 -18.78
N ALA A 32 19.96 6.49 -19.43
CA ALA A 32 18.51 6.37 -19.46
C ALA A 32 17.95 5.59 -18.25
N LEU A 33 18.62 4.53 -17.79
CA LEU A 33 18.14 3.69 -16.70
C LEU A 33 18.19 4.35 -15.32
N ILE A 34 19.25 5.13 -15.03
CA ILE A 34 19.38 5.83 -13.74
C ILE A 34 18.19 6.76 -13.46
N PRO A 35 17.83 7.71 -14.35
CA PRO A 35 16.66 8.55 -14.13
C PRO A 35 15.35 7.76 -14.16
N ALA A 36 15.24 6.71 -14.98
CA ALA A 36 14.05 5.84 -14.98
C ALA A 36 13.79 5.22 -13.59
N GLY A 37 14.84 4.66 -12.99
CA GLY A 37 14.77 4.09 -11.64
C GLY A 37 14.37 5.13 -10.59
N PHE A 38 14.94 6.33 -10.68
CA PHE A 38 14.58 7.44 -9.78
C PHE A 38 13.10 7.84 -9.88
N PHE A 39 12.58 8.00 -11.11
CA PHE A 39 11.16 8.29 -11.33
C PHE A 39 10.24 7.18 -10.85
N LEU A 40 10.67 5.92 -10.95
CA LEU A 40 9.92 4.76 -10.50
C LEU A 40 9.81 4.75 -8.95
N ILE A 41 10.90 5.07 -8.25
CA ILE A 41 10.91 5.23 -6.79
C ILE A 41 9.96 6.36 -6.37
N LEU A 42 10.05 7.53 -7.01
CA LEU A 42 9.16 8.67 -6.72
C LEU A 42 7.68 8.33 -6.98
N GLY A 43 7.42 7.59 -8.06
CA GLY A 43 6.08 7.07 -8.37
C GLY A 43 5.54 6.20 -7.24
N PHE A 44 6.36 5.29 -6.70
CA PHE A 44 5.97 4.45 -5.58
C PHE A 44 5.79 5.21 -4.26
N MET A 45 6.70 6.13 -3.92
CA MET A 45 6.56 6.97 -2.72
C MET A 45 5.24 7.74 -2.75
N LYS A 46 4.92 8.34 -3.90
CA LYS A 46 3.64 9.04 -4.08
C LYS A 46 2.43 8.11 -4.04
N THR A 47 2.57 6.88 -4.52
CA THR A 47 1.51 5.86 -4.42
C THR A 47 1.24 5.49 -2.97
N ALA A 48 2.29 5.35 -2.17
CA ALA A 48 2.19 5.03 -0.75
C ALA A 48 1.56 6.17 0.02
N GLU A 49 1.94 7.42 -0.27
CA GLU A 49 1.35 8.62 0.34
C GLU A 49 -0.15 8.80 -0.02
N GLU A 50 -0.53 8.53 -1.27
CA GLU A 50 -1.92 8.65 -1.73
C GLU A 50 -2.81 7.48 -1.25
N LYS A 51 -2.22 6.36 -0.79
CA LYS A 51 -2.96 5.32 -0.08
C LYS A 51 -3.25 5.82 1.33
N LYS A 52 -4.34 6.59 1.45
CA LYS A 52 -4.96 6.82 2.76
C LYS A 52 -5.15 5.46 3.45
N PRO A 53 -4.81 5.33 4.75
CA PRO A 53 -5.20 4.15 5.49
C PRO A 53 -6.71 4.00 5.29
N LYS A 54 -7.12 2.83 4.79
CA LYS A 54 -8.54 2.55 4.63
C LYS A 54 -9.10 2.60 6.05
N GLU A 55 -9.87 3.63 6.36
CA GLU A 55 -10.58 3.68 7.64
C GLU A 55 -11.43 2.42 7.70
N PHE A 56 -11.09 1.57 8.66
CA PHE A 56 -11.82 0.34 8.91
C PHE A 56 -13.14 0.74 9.57
N GLU A 57 -14.13 1.04 8.75
CA GLU A 57 -15.48 1.34 9.20
C GLU A 57 -16.21 0.03 9.51
N LEU A 58 -16.36 -0.25 10.80
CA LEU A 58 -17.22 -1.31 11.30
C LEU A 58 -18.69 -0.96 11.05
N SER A 59 -19.46 -1.90 10.50
CA SER A 59 -20.91 -1.79 10.50
C SER A 59 -21.46 -1.88 11.93
N GLU A 60 -22.65 -1.33 12.18
CA GLU A 60 -23.29 -1.40 13.50
C GLU A 60 -23.43 -2.85 13.99
N GLN A 61 -23.76 -3.78 13.10
CA GLN A 61 -23.84 -5.21 13.44
C GLN A 61 -22.49 -5.79 13.89
N GLN A 62 -21.38 -5.37 13.27
CA GLN A 62 -20.04 -5.80 13.67
C GLN A 62 -19.64 -5.17 15.02
N LYS A 63 -20.01 -3.91 15.27
CA LYS A 63 -19.78 -3.27 16.57
C LYS A 63 -20.53 -3.99 17.68
N ASP A 64 -21.78 -4.39 17.44
CA ASP A 64 -22.56 -5.11 18.44
C ASP A 64 -21.94 -6.47 18.78
N THR A 65 -21.46 -7.22 17.79
CA THR A 65 -20.72 -8.47 18.02
C THR A 65 -19.45 -8.24 18.85
N LEU A 66 -18.70 -7.16 18.57
CA LEU A 66 -17.49 -6.86 19.32
C LEU A 66 -17.79 -6.42 20.76
N ARG A 67 -18.89 -5.67 20.99
CA ARG A 67 -19.37 -5.30 22.32
C ARG A 67 -19.78 -6.52 23.13
N GLU A 68 -20.48 -7.48 22.50
CA GLU A 68 -20.87 -8.74 23.13
C GLU A 68 -19.63 -9.53 23.57
N LEU A 69 -18.66 -9.71 22.66
CA LEU A 69 -17.39 -10.39 22.98
C LEU A 69 -16.60 -9.67 24.08
N LYS A 70 -16.64 -8.34 24.13
CA LYS A 70 -15.99 -7.55 25.19
C LYS A 70 -16.72 -7.67 26.53
N ALA A 71 -18.06 -7.69 26.53
CA ALA A 71 -18.87 -7.91 27.71
C ALA A 71 -18.66 -9.30 28.32
N GLU A 72 -18.35 -10.30 27.49
CA GLU A 72 -17.94 -11.65 27.91
C GLU A 72 -16.50 -11.73 28.44
N GLY A 73 -15.73 -10.63 28.40
CA GLY A 73 -14.32 -10.59 28.76
C GLY A 73 -13.39 -11.22 27.72
N ASN A 74 -13.87 -11.49 26.51
CA ASN A 74 -13.13 -12.15 25.43
C ASN A 74 -12.55 -11.13 24.43
N GLU A 75 -11.68 -10.24 24.90
CA GLU A 75 -11.03 -9.23 24.05
C GLU A 75 -10.16 -9.85 22.96
N SER A 76 -9.50 -10.97 23.25
CA SER A 76 -8.68 -11.69 22.26
C SER A 76 -9.50 -12.26 21.10
N GLY A 77 -10.72 -12.72 21.37
CA GLY A 77 -11.69 -13.14 20.36
C GLY A 77 -12.17 -11.97 19.51
N ALA A 78 -12.46 -10.83 20.13
CA ALA A 78 -12.84 -9.60 19.43
C ALA A 78 -11.74 -9.12 18.46
N ILE A 79 -10.47 -9.12 18.88
CA ILE A 79 -9.33 -8.76 18.01
C ILE A 79 -9.24 -9.72 16.81
N ARG A 80 -9.37 -11.02 17.07
CA ARG A 80 -9.31 -12.03 15.99
C ARG A 80 -10.46 -11.88 15.01
N GLN A 81 -11.64 -11.49 15.48
CA GLN A 81 -12.81 -11.24 14.65
C GLN A 81 -12.59 -10.05 13.72
N VAL A 82 -11.99 -8.95 14.22
CA VAL A 82 -11.61 -7.80 13.41
C VAL A 82 -10.62 -8.19 12.30
N LEU A 83 -9.59 -8.99 12.64
CA LEU A 83 -8.62 -9.49 11.66
C LEU A 83 -9.22 -10.43 10.61
N MET A 84 -10.33 -11.12 10.94
CA MET A 84 -11.06 -11.93 9.97
C MET A 84 -11.90 -11.08 9.01
N TRP A 85 -12.43 -9.94 9.49
CA TRP A 85 -13.25 -9.05 8.67
C TRP A 85 -12.44 -8.14 7.75
N ASP A 86 -11.23 -7.74 8.15
CA ASP A 86 -10.32 -7.01 7.27
C ASP A 86 -8.97 -7.71 7.14
N ARG A 87 -8.74 -8.20 5.91
CA ARG A 87 -7.50 -8.84 5.48
C ARG A 87 -6.27 -7.93 5.60
N TYR A 88 -6.46 -6.61 5.63
CA TYR A 88 -5.39 -5.62 5.70
C TYR A 88 -5.26 -4.94 7.06
N ALA A 89 -6.12 -5.26 8.03
CA ALA A 89 -6.01 -4.72 9.37
C ALA A 89 -4.70 -5.20 10.03
N SER A 90 -3.92 -4.25 10.56
CA SER A 90 -2.80 -4.60 11.41
C SER A 90 -3.30 -5.07 12.78
N ASN A 91 -2.49 -5.86 13.50
CA ASN A 91 -2.81 -6.26 14.87
C ASN A 91 -2.98 -5.03 15.79
N GLU A 92 -2.19 -3.98 15.57
CA GLU A 92 -2.25 -2.74 16.35
C GLU A 92 -3.56 -2.00 16.10
N ASP A 93 -4.00 -1.91 14.84
CA ASP A 93 -5.28 -1.30 14.48
C ASP A 93 -6.44 -2.10 15.07
N ALA A 94 -6.42 -3.43 14.97
CA ALA A 94 -7.46 -4.29 15.52
C ALA A 94 -7.59 -4.15 17.05
N GLN A 95 -6.45 -4.07 17.76
CA GLN A 95 -6.44 -3.80 19.20
C GLN A 95 -6.98 -2.42 19.53
N ARG A 96 -6.60 -1.39 18.76
CA ARG A 96 -7.11 -0.02 18.94
C ARG A 96 -8.63 0.01 18.76
N ILE A 97 -9.14 -0.59 17.69
CA ILE A 97 -10.57 -0.67 17.38
C ILE A 97 -11.37 -1.31 18.52
N VAL A 98 -10.91 -2.46 19.04
CA VAL A 98 -11.60 -3.16 20.14
C VAL A 98 -11.52 -2.36 21.45
N ARG A 99 -10.42 -1.64 21.68
CA ARG A 99 -10.22 -0.82 22.89
C ARG A 99 -11.10 0.42 22.88
N GLU A 100 -11.16 1.13 21.75
CA GLU A 100 -11.95 2.35 21.53
C GLU A 100 -13.45 2.08 21.42
N LEU A 101 -13.85 0.81 21.28
CA LEU A 101 -15.25 0.41 21.27
C LEU A 101 -15.82 0.42 22.70
N ASP A 102 -16.63 1.43 23.02
CA ASP A 102 -17.43 1.51 24.26
C ASP A 102 -18.53 0.45 24.32
#